data_AF-A0A1C7N1Y0-F1
#
_entry.id   AF-A0A1C7N1Y0-F1
#
_cell.length_a   1.000
_cell.length_b   1.000
_cell.length_c   1.000
_cell.angle_alpha   90.00
_cell.angle_beta   90.00
_cell.angle_gamma   90.00
#
_symmetry.space_group_name_H-M   'P 1'
#
loop_
_entity.id
_entity.type
_entity.pdbx_description
1 polymer ?
#
loop_
_entity_poly.entity_id
_entity_poly.type
_entity_poly.pdbx_seq_one_letter_code
_entity_poly.pdbx_strand_id
1 'polypeptide(L)'
;MSDQADANNAVYGVQRQLLAIFDPENLKNDNFFRELVERDPDHWVPIKKLGQIKRFKEIIQGDLSLFEQAAALSPEDFEFNEAKTHLRHIKKPEVEEKKEETKKVLTEEEKAEREERRLAQKKEVMLNHFEVQNKRSIYAKGFSTEEGEQPTEAELKAFYGKYGRVLTIRLRREDNKRDGAFKGSIFVEFETPEIAQKAVDEATEFKTSSLNSMIKADYVEMKRIEKFGGQEQDFEIRNFNHRHLVEYANANEYGYKEIKELIKEVYPHVGRLEPLEGGKKGRGVVEIYKLTPEEFLAKLPDQKIKEIEFFLVSSDARSHFNKIQKDAQRFQRGGRGGRGGRGGSRGGGKRDSKDRKRENDNPNEVEVSNKRARTIIEVKTASPQ
;
A
#
# COMPACT_ATOMS: atom_id res chain seq x y z
N MET A 1 -11.19 -10.51 54.88
CA MET A 1 -10.32 -9.56 54.15
C MET A 1 -10.27 -9.84 52.64
N SER A 2 -10.66 -11.03 52.15
CA SER A 2 -10.79 -11.33 50.70
C SER A 2 -11.94 -10.58 50.03
N ASP A 3 -13.13 -10.58 50.65
CA ASP A 3 -14.36 -10.13 49.98
C ASP A 3 -14.37 -8.62 49.69
N GLN A 4 -13.69 -7.82 50.51
CA GLN A 4 -13.56 -6.38 50.29
C GLN A 4 -12.59 -6.05 49.15
N ALA A 5 -11.56 -6.89 48.94
CA ALA A 5 -10.59 -6.71 47.86
C ALA A 5 -11.19 -7.09 46.49
N ASP A 6 -12.01 -8.15 46.46
CA ASP A 6 -12.72 -8.58 45.27
C ASP A 6 -13.82 -7.59 44.85
N ALA A 7 -14.55 -7.02 45.82
CA ALA A 7 -15.53 -5.96 45.59
C ALA A 7 -14.86 -4.70 45.01
N ASN A 8 -13.73 -4.27 45.58
CA ASN A 8 -12.98 -3.12 45.05
C ASN A 8 -12.49 -3.36 43.61
N ASN A 9 -12.03 -4.58 43.29
CA ASN A 9 -11.57 -4.93 41.94
C ASN A 9 -12.72 -4.88 40.91
N ALA A 10 -13.93 -5.31 41.29
CA ALA A 10 -15.11 -5.19 40.45
C ALA A 10 -15.49 -3.73 40.19
N VAL A 11 -15.44 -2.87 41.22
CA VAL A 11 -15.71 -1.42 41.09
C VAL A 11 -14.72 -0.75 40.13
N TYR A 12 -13.41 -0.99 40.28
CA TYR A 12 -12.40 -0.47 39.34
C TYR A 12 -12.59 -1.03 37.92
N GLY A 13 -13.02 -2.29 37.79
CA GLY A 13 -13.38 -2.90 36.51
C GLY A 13 -14.52 -2.16 35.80
N VAL A 14 -15.59 -1.82 36.54
CA VAL A 14 -16.73 -1.04 36.03
C VAL A 14 -16.29 0.37 35.65
N GLN A 15 -15.52 1.06 36.49
CA GLN A 15 -15.01 2.41 36.23
C GLN A 15 -14.18 2.46 34.93
N ARG A 16 -13.26 1.51 34.76
CA ARG A 16 -12.44 1.42 33.55
C ARG A 16 -13.27 1.21 32.29
N GLN A 17 -14.32 0.38 32.37
CA GLN A 17 -15.22 0.15 31.24
C GLN A 17 -16.09 1.38 30.94
N LEU A 18 -16.55 2.12 31.95
CA LEU A 18 -17.26 3.39 31.77
C LEU A 18 -16.36 4.40 31.04
N LEU A 19 -15.14 4.63 31.53
CA LEU A 19 -14.18 5.55 30.89
C LEU A 19 -13.87 5.15 29.44
N ALA A 20 -13.69 3.85 29.17
CA ALA A 20 -13.41 3.39 27.81
C ALA A 20 -14.61 3.51 26.85
N ILE A 21 -15.84 3.37 27.35
CA ILE A 21 -17.05 3.47 26.53
C ILE A 21 -17.37 4.92 26.20
N PHE A 22 -17.28 5.81 27.20
CA PHE A 22 -17.56 7.23 27.06
C PHE A 22 -16.38 8.05 26.53
N ASP A 23 -15.25 7.40 26.22
CA ASP A 23 -14.13 8.03 25.52
C ASP A 23 -14.57 8.60 24.15
N PRO A 24 -14.25 9.86 23.82
CA PRO A 24 -14.67 10.49 22.56
C PRO A 24 -14.24 9.74 21.29
N GLU A 25 -13.08 9.08 21.30
CA GLU A 25 -12.60 8.29 20.16
C GLU A 25 -13.38 6.99 20.02
N ASN A 26 -13.78 6.38 21.15
CA ASN A 26 -14.67 5.21 21.13
C ASN A 26 -16.08 5.59 20.63
N LEU A 27 -16.68 6.68 21.12
CA LEU A 27 -18.01 7.14 20.67
C LEU A 27 -18.02 7.54 19.18
N LYS A 28 -16.92 8.05 18.65
CA LYS A 28 -16.80 8.33 17.20
C LYS A 28 -16.86 7.06 16.35
N ASN A 29 -16.24 5.97 16.82
CA ASN A 29 -16.04 4.75 16.04
C ASN A 29 -17.10 3.67 16.32
N ASP A 30 -17.73 3.66 17.50
CA ASP A 30 -18.74 2.69 17.90
C ASP A 30 -20.16 3.27 17.76
N ASN A 31 -20.85 2.86 16.69
CA ASN A 31 -22.20 3.32 16.39
C ASN A 31 -23.21 2.99 17.49
N PHE A 32 -23.04 1.86 18.20
CA PHE A 32 -24.01 1.44 19.23
C PHE A 32 -23.93 2.36 20.46
N PHE A 33 -22.72 2.66 20.92
CA PHE A 33 -22.54 3.55 22.07
C PHE A 33 -22.89 5.00 21.75
N ARG A 34 -22.54 5.47 20.54
CA ARG A 34 -22.94 6.79 20.08
C ARG A 34 -24.46 6.95 20.09
N GLU A 35 -25.18 6.01 19.48
CA GLU A 35 -26.65 6.03 19.44
C GLU A 35 -27.26 5.90 20.85
N LEU A 36 -26.64 5.10 21.74
CA LEU A 36 -27.11 4.94 23.12
C LEU A 36 -27.03 6.25 23.93
N VAL A 37 -26.00 7.06 23.70
CA VAL A 37 -25.75 8.33 24.38
C VAL A 37 -26.55 9.47 23.74
N GLU A 38 -26.63 9.54 22.40
CA GLU A 38 -27.37 10.57 21.66
C GLU A 38 -28.89 10.38 21.67
N ARG A 39 -29.39 9.25 22.18
CA ARG A 39 -30.83 8.96 22.26
C ARG A 39 -31.58 9.92 23.18
N ASP A 40 -30.91 10.45 24.20
CA ASP A 40 -31.46 11.44 25.11
C ASP A 40 -30.75 12.78 24.85
N PRO A 41 -31.48 13.91 24.70
CA PRO A 41 -30.87 15.22 24.47
C PRO A 41 -29.86 15.65 25.56
N ASP A 42 -30.06 15.19 26.79
CA ASP A 42 -29.19 15.47 27.93
C ASP A 42 -28.15 14.35 28.18
N HIS A 43 -28.05 13.40 27.24
CA HIS A 43 -27.10 12.29 27.21
C HIS A 43 -27.22 11.28 28.38
N TRP A 44 -28.41 11.14 28.94
CA TRP A 44 -28.70 10.17 30.01
C TRP A 44 -28.77 8.73 29.50
N VAL A 45 -27.94 7.85 30.08
CA VAL A 45 -27.95 6.42 29.75
C VAL A 45 -28.54 5.60 30.90
N PRO A 46 -29.58 4.78 30.67
CA PRO A 46 -30.14 3.92 31.72
C PRO A 46 -29.15 2.85 32.18
N ILE A 47 -28.92 2.73 33.50
CA ILE A 47 -27.98 1.75 34.08
C ILE A 47 -28.41 0.31 33.79
N LYS A 48 -29.72 0.06 33.70
CA LYS A 48 -30.26 -1.24 33.29
C LYS A 48 -29.80 -1.66 31.89
N LYS A 49 -29.67 -0.70 30.96
CA LYS A 49 -29.12 -0.98 29.62
C LYS A 49 -27.61 -1.19 29.68
N LEU A 50 -26.89 -0.39 30.47
CA LEU A 50 -25.45 -0.58 30.68
C LEU A 50 -25.14 -1.98 31.22
N GLY A 51 -25.90 -2.43 32.22
CA GLY A 51 -25.74 -3.77 32.81
C GLY A 51 -26.08 -4.94 31.87
N GLN A 52 -26.79 -4.70 30.76
CA GLN A 52 -27.05 -5.73 29.74
C GLN A 52 -25.90 -5.90 28.74
N ILE A 53 -24.97 -4.94 28.67
CA ILE A 53 -23.81 -5.02 27.78
C ILE A 53 -22.88 -6.11 28.29
N LYS A 54 -22.40 -6.96 27.38
CA LYS A 54 -21.48 -8.07 27.69
C LYS A 54 -20.31 -7.65 28.59
N ARG A 55 -19.68 -6.51 28.28
CA ARG A 55 -18.52 -5.96 29.01
C ARG A 55 -18.82 -5.66 30.48
N PHE A 56 -20.02 -5.18 30.80
CA PHE A 56 -20.42 -4.92 32.18
C PHE A 56 -21.00 -6.14 32.85
N LYS A 57 -21.78 -6.95 32.12
CA LYS A 57 -22.46 -8.15 32.64
C LYS A 57 -21.50 -9.15 33.31
N GLU A 58 -20.30 -9.30 32.76
CA GLU A 58 -19.25 -10.18 33.30
C GLU A 58 -18.65 -9.64 34.62
N ILE A 59 -18.62 -8.33 34.81
CA ILE A 59 -18.01 -7.66 35.96
C ILE A 59 -19.03 -7.48 37.09
N ILE A 60 -20.24 -7.03 36.77
CA ILE A 60 -21.25 -6.66 37.76
C ILE A 60 -22.00 -7.86 38.35
N GLN A 61 -22.04 -8.99 37.65
CA GLN A 61 -22.75 -10.22 38.05
C GLN A 61 -24.21 -9.99 38.54
N GLY A 62 -24.87 -8.94 38.07
CA GLY A 62 -26.24 -8.56 38.43
C GLY A 62 -26.36 -7.41 39.45
N ASP A 63 -25.27 -6.99 40.08
CA ASP A 63 -25.26 -5.87 41.04
C ASP A 63 -25.08 -4.51 40.34
N LEU A 64 -26.17 -3.75 40.24
CA LEU A 64 -26.16 -2.43 39.61
C LEU A 64 -25.58 -1.33 40.53
N SER A 65 -25.41 -1.60 41.83
CA SER A 65 -24.84 -0.62 42.77
C SER A 65 -23.36 -0.33 42.50
N LEU A 66 -22.68 -1.25 41.79
CA LEU A 66 -21.29 -1.10 41.37
C LEU A 66 -21.08 0.08 40.39
N PHE A 67 -22.10 0.46 39.63
CA PHE A 67 -22.01 1.66 38.78
C PHE A 67 -21.94 2.94 39.60
N GLU A 68 -22.69 3.01 40.69
CA GLU A 68 -22.67 4.16 41.60
C GLU A 68 -21.32 4.26 42.31
N GLN A 69 -20.82 3.13 42.82
CA GLN A 69 -19.49 3.06 43.44
C GLN A 69 -18.37 3.42 42.45
N ALA A 70 -18.48 2.97 41.20
CA ALA A 70 -17.50 3.25 40.15
C ALA A 70 -17.51 4.72 39.72
N ALA A 71 -18.69 5.35 39.63
CA ALA A 71 -18.79 6.77 39.33
C ALA A 71 -18.35 7.64 40.52
N ALA A 72 -18.56 7.18 41.76
CA ALA A 72 -18.04 7.87 42.95
C ALA A 72 -16.49 7.91 43.00
N LEU A 73 -15.80 7.05 42.25
CA LEU A 73 -14.34 7.11 42.07
C LEU A 73 -13.89 8.16 41.03
N SER A 74 -14.79 8.60 40.14
CA SER A 74 -14.56 9.66 39.15
C SER A 74 -15.77 10.62 39.08
N PRO A 75 -16.08 11.33 40.18
CA PRO A 75 -17.21 12.25 40.23
C PRO A 75 -17.07 13.42 39.24
N GLU A 76 -15.86 13.69 38.76
CA GLU A 76 -15.56 14.68 37.74
C GLU A 76 -15.92 14.26 36.31
N ASP A 77 -16.12 12.96 36.06
CA ASP A 77 -16.37 12.42 34.72
C ASP A 77 -17.78 11.80 34.59
N PHE A 78 -18.46 11.46 35.68
CA PHE A 78 -19.80 10.82 35.64
C PHE A 78 -20.78 11.40 36.66
N GLU A 79 -22.04 11.55 36.24
CA GLU A 79 -23.15 12.01 37.07
C GLU A 79 -24.33 11.04 37.02
N PHE A 80 -25.05 10.93 38.13
CA PHE A 80 -26.31 10.18 38.24
C PHE A 80 -27.49 11.12 38.38
N ASN A 81 -28.64 10.73 37.84
CA ASN A 81 -29.88 11.44 38.12
C ASN A 81 -30.35 11.21 39.58
N GLU A 82 -31.24 12.06 40.09
CA GLU A 82 -31.74 11.98 41.48
C GLU A 82 -32.31 10.60 41.86
N ALA A 83 -32.89 9.90 40.88
CA ALA A 83 -33.46 8.56 41.05
C ALA A 83 -32.43 7.41 40.98
N LYS A 84 -31.14 7.70 40.74
CA LYS A 84 -30.05 6.73 40.53
C LYS A 84 -30.34 5.63 39.51
N THR A 85 -31.07 5.99 38.45
CA THR A 85 -31.47 5.08 37.37
C THR A 85 -30.73 5.33 36.07
N HIS A 86 -30.18 6.53 35.89
CA HIS A 86 -29.48 6.97 34.70
C HIS A 86 -28.12 7.55 35.07
N LEU A 87 -27.13 7.28 34.21
CA LEU A 87 -25.76 7.76 34.29
C LEU A 87 -25.45 8.55 33.03
N ARG A 88 -24.83 9.71 33.16
CA ARG A 88 -24.27 10.47 32.03
C ARG A 88 -22.80 10.78 32.28
N HIS A 89 -22.03 10.93 31.21
CA HIS A 89 -20.68 11.44 31.29
C HIS A 89 -20.72 12.96 31.33
N ILE A 90 -20.08 13.55 32.35
CA ILE A 90 -19.98 15.01 32.49
C ILE A 90 -19.00 15.47 31.42
N LYS A 91 -19.51 16.20 30.44
CA LYS A 91 -18.65 16.86 29.45
C LYS A 91 -17.91 17.98 30.18
N LYS A 92 -16.67 17.73 30.62
CA LYS A 92 -15.79 18.80 31.15
C LYS A 92 -15.75 19.93 30.11
N PRO A 93 -16.03 21.19 30.48
CA PRO A 93 -15.83 22.34 29.60
C PRO A 93 -14.35 22.70 29.41
N GLU A 94 -13.42 21.78 29.70
CA GLU A 94 -12.01 21.98 29.40
C GLU A 94 -11.65 21.42 28.02
N VAL A 95 -11.30 22.38 27.15
CA VAL A 95 -10.69 22.22 25.82
C VAL A 95 -11.65 21.93 24.66
N GLU A 96 -12.83 22.56 24.63
CA GLU A 96 -13.52 22.79 23.33
C GLU A 96 -12.94 24.01 22.60
N GLU A 97 -12.41 25.02 23.31
CA GLU A 97 -11.76 26.18 22.67
C GLU A 97 -10.45 25.85 21.93
N LYS A 98 -9.72 24.76 22.23
CA LYS A 98 -8.53 24.38 21.44
C LYS A 98 -8.76 23.25 20.42
N LYS A 99 -9.91 22.58 20.46
CA LYS A 99 -10.20 21.49 19.50
C LYS A 99 -11.02 21.96 18.29
N GLU A 100 -11.85 23.01 18.42
CA GLU A 100 -12.40 23.68 17.23
C GLU A 100 -11.32 24.47 16.47
N GLU A 101 -10.30 25.00 17.15
CA GLU A 101 -9.20 25.74 16.52
C GLU A 101 -8.17 24.89 15.75
N THR A 102 -8.26 23.56 15.73
CA THR A 102 -7.28 22.73 15.00
C THR A 102 -7.84 21.73 13.99
N LYS A 103 -9.08 21.94 13.52
CA LYS A 103 -9.25 21.88 12.05
C LYS A 103 -8.98 23.28 11.55
N LYS A 104 -7.72 23.62 11.27
CA LYS A 104 -7.43 24.71 10.33
C LYS A 104 -8.33 24.46 9.13
N VAL A 105 -9.39 25.26 8.98
CA VAL A 105 -10.15 25.31 7.74
C VAL A 105 -9.19 25.99 6.79
N LEU A 106 -8.33 25.17 6.19
CA LEU A 106 -7.36 25.62 5.21
C LEU A 106 -8.16 26.34 4.14
N THR A 107 -7.77 27.56 3.81
CA THR A 107 -8.33 28.25 2.64
C THR A 107 -8.12 27.38 1.41
N GLU A 108 -8.89 27.60 0.34
CA GLU A 108 -8.65 26.86 -0.91
C GLU A 108 -7.22 27.09 -1.43
N GLU A 109 -6.64 28.26 -1.15
CA GLU A 109 -5.22 28.57 -1.43
C GLU A 109 -4.27 27.72 -0.57
N GLU A 110 -4.47 27.64 0.75
CA GLU A 110 -3.64 26.80 1.63
C GLU A 110 -3.78 25.30 1.31
N LYS A 111 -4.97 24.86 0.86
CA LYS A 111 -5.18 23.48 0.37
C LYS A 111 -4.43 23.24 -0.94
N ALA A 112 -4.49 24.20 -1.87
CA ALA A 112 -3.78 24.12 -3.15
C ALA A 112 -2.26 24.09 -2.94
N GLU A 113 -1.71 24.98 -2.11
CA GLU A 113 -0.29 25.01 -1.76
C GLU A 113 0.16 23.70 -1.08
N ARG A 114 -0.65 23.17 -0.15
CA ARG A 114 -0.36 21.88 0.48
C ARG A 114 -0.34 20.73 -0.51
N GLU A 115 -1.26 20.72 -1.48
CA GLU A 115 -1.31 19.71 -2.53
C GLU A 115 -0.14 19.84 -3.52
N GLU A 116 0.23 21.06 -3.89
CA GLU A 116 1.40 21.35 -4.72
C GLU A 116 2.69 20.88 -4.03
N ARG A 117 2.89 21.25 -2.77
CA ARG A 117 4.03 20.78 -1.97
C ARG A 117 4.06 19.25 -1.86
N ARG A 118 2.89 18.62 -1.67
CA ARG A 118 2.78 17.16 -1.64
C ARG A 118 3.15 16.52 -2.98
N LEU A 119 2.75 17.14 -4.09
CA LEU A 119 3.06 16.68 -5.44
C LEU A 119 4.55 16.86 -5.76
N ALA A 120 5.12 18.00 -5.39
CA ALA A 120 6.55 18.28 -5.52
C ALA A 120 7.38 17.26 -4.73
N GLN A 121 7.04 17.00 -3.47
CA GLN A 121 7.71 15.98 -2.67
C GLN A 121 7.60 14.59 -3.29
N LYS A 122 6.44 14.22 -3.83
CA LYS A 122 6.28 12.94 -4.55
C LYS A 122 7.11 12.88 -5.83
N LYS A 123 7.23 13.98 -6.57
CA LYS A 123 8.05 14.10 -7.78
C LYS A 123 9.52 13.92 -7.44
N GLU A 124 10.00 14.60 -6.41
CA GLU A 124 11.39 14.52 -5.93
C GLU A 124 11.75 13.10 -5.49
N VAL A 125 10.94 12.47 -4.64
CA VAL A 125 11.15 11.08 -4.19
C VAL A 125 11.23 10.11 -5.38
N MET A 126 10.35 10.29 -6.37
CA MET A 126 10.35 9.45 -7.58
C MET A 126 11.57 9.69 -8.46
N LEU A 127 12.00 10.95 -8.62
CA LEU A 127 13.17 11.30 -9.41
C LEU A 127 14.44 10.71 -8.78
N ASN A 128 14.61 10.90 -7.46
CA ASN A 128 15.73 10.32 -6.71
C ASN A 128 15.74 8.79 -6.83
N HIS A 129 14.58 8.14 -6.71
CA HIS A 129 14.47 6.69 -6.92
C HIS A 129 14.92 6.28 -8.33
N PHE A 130 14.52 7.01 -9.38
CA PHE A 130 14.94 6.72 -10.75
C PHE A 130 16.42 6.95 -11.00
N GLU A 131 17.01 7.98 -10.40
CA GLU A 131 18.45 8.24 -10.51
C GLU A 131 19.26 7.11 -9.88
N VAL A 132 18.90 6.69 -8.67
CA VAL A 132 19.56 5.56 -7.99
C VAL A 132 19.37 4.26 -8.79
N GLN A 133 18.15 4.01 -9.29
CA GLN A 133 17.86 2.87 -10.17
C GLN A 133 18.72 2.89 -11.44
N ASN A 134 18.92 4.06 -12.06
CA ASN A 134 19.72 4.20 -13.28
C ASN A 134 21.21 3.92 -13.03
N LYS A 135 21.74 4.21 -11.83
CA LYS A 135 23.14 3.92 -11.47
C LYS A 135 23.42 2.42 -11.32
N ARG A 136 22.43 1.63 -10.90
CA ARG A 136 22.51 0.14 -10.83
C ARG A 136 21.93 -0.58 -12.04
N SER A 137 21.64 0.16 -13.11
CA SER A 137 21.13 -0.39 -14.35
C SER A 137 22.12 -0.18 -15.48
N ILE A 138 22.12 -1.06 -16.45
CA ILE A 138 22.93 -0.97 -17.66
C ILE A 138 22.04 -0.82 -18.90
N TYR A 139 22.59 -0.14 -19.90
CA TYR A 139 22.17 -0.23 -21.29
C TYR A 139 23.11 -1.18 -22.02
N ALA A 140 22.56 -2.13 -22.78
CA ALA A 140 23.35 -3.01 -23.63
C ALA A 140 22.75 -3.06 -25.04
N LYS A 141 23.59 -2.96 -26.06
CA LYS A 141 23.25 -2.99 -27.49
C LYS A 141 24.11 -4.02 -28.21
N GLY A 142 23.55 -4.67 -29.22
CA GLY A 142 24.27 -5.65 -30.04
C GLY A 142 23.54 -6.97 -30.17
N PHE A 143 22.32 -7.09 -29.63
CA PHE A 143 21.52 -8.31 -29.73
C PHE A 143 20.89 -8.44 -31.12
N SER A 144 20.82 -9.67 -31.63
CA SER A 144 20.14 -9.97 -32.90
C SER A 144 18.69 -9.50 -32.88
N THR A 145 18.27 -8.87 -33.97
CA THR A 145 16.89 -8.41 -34.21
C THR A 145 16.09 -9.40 -35.04
N GLU A 146 16.75 -10.38 -35.65
CA GLU A 146 16.13 -11.36 -36.53
C GLU A 146 15.11 -12.22 -35.78
N GLU A 147 13.94 -12.41 -36.39
CA GLU A 147 12.88 -13.21 -35.80
C GLU A 147 13.35 -14.66 -35.63
N GLY A 148 13.32 -15.16 -34.39
CA GLY A 148 13.83 -16.49 -34.02
C GLY A 148 15.20 -16.48 -33.35
N GLU A 149 16.00 -15.43 -33.56
CA GLU A 149 17.33 -15.29 -32.93
C GLU A 149 17.35 -14.26 -31.78
N GLN A 150 16.24 -13.57 -31.57
CA GLN A 150 16.08 -12.60 -30.48
C GLN A 150 16.33 -13.28 -29.13
N PRO A 151 17.09 -12.63 -28.22
CA PRO A 151 17.34 -13.19 -26.91
C PRO A 151 16.06 -13.25 -26.09
N THR A 152 15.79 -14.40 -25.49
CA THR A 152 14.69 -14.57 -24.54
C THR A 152 15.04 -13.96 -23.18
N GLU A 153 14.03 -13.57 -22.40
CA GLU A 153 14.26 -13.06 -21.04
C GLU A 153 14.98 -14.09 -20.16
N ALA A 154 14.69 -15.38 -20.33
CA ALA A 154 15.32 -16.47 -19.58
C ALA A 154 16.82 -16.60 -19.92
N GLU A 155 17.19 -16.55 -21.20
CA GLU A 155 18.60 -16.56 -21.61
C GLU A 155 19.35 -15.33 -21.08
N LEU A 156 18.73 -14.15 -21.15
CA LEU A 156 19.34 -12.93 -20.62
C LEU A 156 19.50 -12.97 -19.10
N LYS A 157 18.50 -13.51 -18.37
CA LYS A 157 18.61 -13.74 -16.92
C LYS A 157 19.74 -14.71 -16.59
N ALA A 158 19.88 -15.80 -17.35
CA ALA A 158 20.97 -16.76 -17.16
C ALA A 158 22.34 -16.15 -17.49
N PHE A 159 22.42 -15.34 -18.54
CA PHE A 159 23.66 -14.68 -18.96
C PHE A 159 24.11 -13.62 -17.93
N TYR A 160 23.25 -12.65 -17.62
CA TYR A 160 23.59 -11.58 -16.68
C TYR A 160 23.61 -12.03 -15.21
N GLY A 161 22.91 -13.12 -14.88
CA GLY A 161 22.92 -13.73 -13.56
C GLY A 161 24.31 -14.19 -13.10
N LYS A 162 25.26 -14.37 -14.03
CA LYS A 162 26.67 -14.70 -13.73
C LYS A 162 27.41 -13.57 -13.00
N TYR A 163 26.99 -12.32 -13.22
CA TYR A 163 27.62 -11.15 -12.61
C TYR A 163 27.01 -10.80 -11.25
N GLY A 164 25.72 -11.10 -11.07
CA GLY A 164 25.01 -10.90 -9.81
C GLY A 164 23.49 -10.99 -9.98
N ARG A 165 22.76 -10.66 -8.91
CA ARG A 165 21.30 -10.74 -8.90
C ARG A 165 20.68 -9.73 -9.86
N VAL A 166 19.96 -10.25 -10.85
CA VAL A 166 19.21 -9.44 -11.82
C VAL A 166 17.81 -9.16 -11.29
N LEU A 167 17.46 -7.88 -11.17
CA LEU A 167 16.13 -7.45 -10.72
C LEU A 167 15.14 -7.42 -11.88
N THR A 168 15.51 -6.76 -12.98
CA THR A 168 14.62 -6.55 -14.13
C THR A 168 15.40 -6.60 -15.42
N ILE A 169 14.81 -7.22 -16.45
CA ILE A 169 15.29 -7.13 -17.84
C ILE A 169 14.18 -6.53 -18.70
N ARG A 170 14.53 -5.51 -19.48
CA ARG A 170 13.58 -4.85 -20.39
C ARG A 170 14.15 -4.78 -21.79
N LEU A 171 13.59 -5.56 -22.70
CA LEU A 171 13.84 -5.44 -24.13
C LEU A 171 13.26 -4.12 -24.65
N ARG A 172 14.05 -3.35 -25.38
CA ARG A 172 13.61 -2.11 -26.01
C ARG A 172 12.94 -2.43 -27.34
N ARG A 173 11.71 -1.94 -27.50
CA ARG A 173 10.90 -2.14 -28.70
C ARG A 173 10.53 -0.80 -29.32
N GLU A 174 10.27 -0.79 -30.62
CA GLU A 174 9.77 0.38 -31.33
C GLU A 174 8.45 0.89 -30.73
N ASP A 175 8.26 2.21 -30.78
CA ASP A 175 7.15 2.95 -30.16
C ASP A 175 6.92 2.65 -28.67
N ASN A 176 7.86 1.99 -27.99
CA ASN A 176 7.64 1.42 -26.65
C ASN A 176 6.40 0.50 -26.57
N LYS A 177 5.93 -0.02 -27.72
CA LYS A 177 4.79 -0.94 -27.82
C LYS A 177 5.25 -2.35 -27.46
N ARG A 178 4.33 -3.14 -26.87
CA ARG A 178 4.64 -4.53 -26.49
C ARG A 178 4.97 -5.38 -27.72
N ASP A 179 4.24 -5.12 -28.81
CA ASP A 179 4.31 -5.86 -30.06
C ASP A 179 5.19 -5.12 -31.10
N GLY A 180 5.89 -4.06 -30.68
CA GLY A 180 6.84 -3.36 -31.54
C GLY A 180 8.09 -4.20 -31.80
N ALA A 181 8.73 -3.95 -32.94
CA ALA A 181 9.97 -4.63 -33.33
C ALA A 181 11.06 -4.43 -32.26
N PHE A 182 11.84 -5.47 -32.01
CA PHE A 182 12.94 -5.39 -31.05
C PHE A 182 14.09 -4.54 -31.61
N LYS A 183 14.58 -3.59 -30.81
CA LYS A 183 15.59 -2.61 -31.25
C LYS A 183 17.05 -3.09 -31.09
N GLY A 184 17.26 -4.38 -30.86
CA GLY A 184 18.61 -4.95 -30.62
C GLY A 184 19.30 -4.42 -29.36
N SER A 185 18.52 -3.87 -28.42
CA SER A 185 19.05 -3.32 -27.16
C SER A 185 18.11 -3.51 -25.98
N ILE A 186 18.69 -3.58 -24.80
CA ILE A 186 17.98 -3.90 -23.56
C ILE A 186 18.40 -2.93 -22.44
N PHE A 187 17.60 -2.91 -21.38
CA PHE A 187 18.01 -2.44 -20.07
C PHE A 187 18.03 -3.60 -19.09
N VAL A 188 19.05 -3.68 -18.26
CA VAL A 188 19.17 -4.66 -17.18
C VAL A 188 19.38 -3.91 -15.87
N GLU A 189 18.61 -4.23 -14.85
CA GLU A 189 18.73 -3.66 -13.50
C GLU A 189 19.31 -4.74 -12.57
N PHE A 190 20.32 -4.38 -11.79
CA PHE A 190 20.96 -5.23 -10.78
C PHE A 190 20.69 -4.75 -9.37
N GLU A 191 21.11 -5.53 -8.37
CA GLU A 191 21.00 -5.16 -6.95
C GLU A 191 21.81 -3.90 -6.61
N THR A 192 23.04 -3.81 -7.11
CA THR A 192 23.98 -2.74 -6.75
C THR A 192 24.69 -2.15 -7.97
N PRO A 193 25.17 -0.89 -7.88
CA PRO A 193 25.96 -0.25 -8.94
C PRO A 193 27.25 -1.00 -9.29
N GLU A 194 27.88 -1.67 -8.32
CA GLU A 194 29.13 -2.41 -8.53
C GLU A 194 28.90 -3.63 -9.42
N ILE A 195 27.78 -4.34 -9.24
CA ILE A 195 27.38 -5.45 -10.13
C ILE A 195 27.10 -4.91 -11.54
N ALA A 196 26.43 -3.76 -11.64
CA ALA A 196 26.16 -3.13 -12.93
C ALA A 196 27.46 -2.77 -13.66
N GLN A 197 28.43 -2.18 -12.97
CA GLN A 197 29.75 -1.86 -13.53
C GLN A 197 30.49 -3.12 -13.97
N LYS A 198 30.53 -4.16 -13.12
CA LYS A 198 31.12 -5.45 -13.47
C LYS A 198 30.49 -6.05 -14.74
N ALA A 199 29.16 -5.97 -14.86
CA ALA A 199 28.47 -6.45 -16.05
C ALA A 199 28.80 -5.61 -17.30
N VAL A 200 29.05 -4.30 -17.18
CA VAL A 200 29.51 -3.48 -18.32
C VAL A 200 30.89 -3.93 -18.79
N ASP A 201 31.81 -4.17 -17.84
CA ASP A 201 33.21 -4.47 -18.14
C ASP A 201 33.41 -5.90 -18.69
N GLU A 202 32.67 -6.87 -18.15
CA GLU A 202 32.87 -8.30 -18.46
C GLU A 202 31.85 -8.87 -19.48
N ALA A 203 30.68 -8.26 -19.67
CA ALA A 203 29.64 -8.77 -20.58
C ALA A 203 29.79 -8.21 -22.01
N THR A 204 30.94 -8.48 -22.62
CA THR A 204 31.32 -7.93 -23.93
C THR A 204 30.75 -8.70 -25.13
N GLU A 205 30.32 -9.95 -24.95
CA GLU A 205 29.81 -10.78 -26.04
C GLU A 205 28.61 -11.63 -25.58
N PHE A 206 27.63 -11.78 -26.46
CA PHE A 206 26.49 -12.68 -26.27
C PHE A 206 26.27 -13.51 -27.52
N LYS A 207 26.36 -14.84 -27.37
CA LYS A 207 26.36 -15.81 -28.48
C LYS A 207 27.47 -15.48 -29.49
N THR A 208 27.12 -14.89 -30.63
CA THR A 208 28.05 -14.50 -31.70
C THR A 208 28.14 -12.98 -31.86
N SER A 209 27.43 -12.20 -31.03
CA SER A 209 27.32 -10.75 -31.17
C SER A 209 28.13 -10.02 -30.10
N SER A 210 28.97 -9.09 -30.52
CA SER A 210 29.66 -8.17 -29.61
C SER A 210 28.68 -7.15 -29.05
N LEU A 211 28.73 -6.96 -27.74
CA LEU A 211 27.88 -6.04 -26.98
C LEU A 211 28.60 -4.73 -26.71
N ASN A 212 27.91 -3.63 -26.98
CA ASN A 212 28.27 -2.31 -26.50
C ASN A 212 27.38 -1.98 -25.29
N SER A 213 28.00 -1.94 -24.11
CA SER A 213 27.34 -1.75 -22.83
C SER A 213 27.83 -0.48 -22.15
N MET A 214 26.95 0.18 -21.39
CA MET A 214 27.28 1.33 -20.54
C MET A 214 26.31 1.40 -19.36
N ILE A 215 26.67 2.15 -18.32
CA ILE A 215 25.74 2.44 -17.24
C ILE A 215 24.55 3.23 -17.79
N LYS A 216 23.34 2.90 -17.33
CA LYS A 216 22.11 3.51 -17.83
C LYS A 216 22.04 4.98 -17.48
N ALA A 217 22.60 5.40 -16.35
CA ALA A 217 22.74 6.82 -15.99
C ALA A 217 23.52 7.58 -17.08
N ASP A 218 24.67 7.06 -17.50
CA ASP A 218 25.49 7.66 -18.57
C ASP A 218 24.76 7.65 -19.92
N TYR A 219 24.04 6.57 -20.24
CA TYR A 219 23.19 6.50 -21.43
C TYR A 219 22.10 7.59 -21.44
N VAL A 220 21.42 7.79 -20.31
CA VAL A 220 20.38 8.81 -20.17
C VAL A 220 20.97 10.20 -20.33
N GLU A 221 22.13 10.45 -19.72
CA GLU A 221 22.84 11.72 -19.83
C GLU A 221 23.31 11.99 -21.26
N MET A 222 23.95 11.02 -21.91
CA MET A 222 24.34 11.10 -23.31
C MET A 222 23.13 11.42 -24.20
N LYS A 223 21.98 10.78 -23.97
CA LYS A 223 20.75 11.06 -24.72
C LYS A 223 20.10 12.40 -24.37
N ARG A 224 20.27 12.90 -23.14
CA ARG A 224 19.84 14.24 -22.73
C ARG A 224 20.62 15.31 -23.50
N ILE A 225 21.94 15.15 -23.57
CA ILE A 225 22.84 16.04 -24.32
C ILE A 225 22.50 15.99 -25.82
N GLU A 226 22.42 14.80 -26.42
CA GLU A 226 22.15 14.63 -27.85
C GLU A 226 20.83 15.26 -28.31
N LYS A 227 19.77 15.15 -27.50
CA LYS A 227 18.43 15.62 -27.87
C LYS A 227 18.15 17.07 -27.49
N PHE A 228 18.74 17.55 -26.41
CA PHE A 228 18.34 18.81 -25.77
C PHE A 228 19.53 19.74 -25.48
N GLY A 229 20.72 19.44 -25.99
CA GLY A 229 21.90 20.29 -25.80
C GLY A 229 22.34 20.43 -24.35
N GLY A 230 21.96 19.49 -23.48
CA GLY A 230 22.29 19.53 -22.05
C GLY A 230 21.44 20.48 -21.20
N GLN A 231 20.36 21.04 -21.76
CA GLN A 231 19.41 21.85 -20.99
C GLN A 231 18.64 20.98 -19.97
N GLU A 232 18.32 21.56 -18.82
CA GLU A 232 17.40 20.93 -17.86
C GLU A 232 15.98 20.94 -18.45
N GLN A 233 15.33 19.77 -18.42
CA GLN A 233 13.94 19.63 -18.85
C GLN A 233 13.08 19.11 -17.71
N ASP A 234 11.90 19.71 -17.61
CA ASP A 234 10.84 19.16 -16.80
C ASP A 234 10.23 17.94 -17.48
N PHE A 235 10.53 16.78 -16.93
CA PHE A 235 9.87 15.54 -17.31
C PHE A 235 8.51 15.43 -16.62
N GLU A 236 7.45 15.25 -17.41
CA GLU A 236 6.13 14.96 -16.84
C GLU A 236 6.08 13.51 -16.37
N ILE A 237 6.07 13.33 -15.05
CA ILE A 237 5.79 12.03 -14.43
C ILE A 237 4.28 11.82 -14.44
N ARG A 238 3.77 11.11 -15.46
CA ARG A 238 2.33 10.87 -15.62
C ARG A 238 1.70 9.96 -14.57
N ASN A 239 2.50 9.24 -13.79
CA ASN A 239 1.98 8.29 -12.81
C ASN A 239 2.85 8.20 -11.56
N PHE A 240 2.39 8.85 -10.49
CA PHE A 240 3.03 8.82 -9.17
C PHE A 240 2.62 7.61 -8.32
N ASN A 241 1.68 6.78 -8.80
CA ASN A 241 1.21 5.61 -8.05
C ASN A 241 2.17 4.42 -8.21
N HIS A 242 3.47 4.66 -8.05
CA HIS A 242 4.44 3.60 -7.94
C HIS A 242 4.39 3.01 -6.54
N ARG A 243 4.11 1.71 -6.46
CA ARG A 243 4.16 0.97 -5.20
C ARG A 243 5.59 0.59 -4.90
N HIS A 244 6.01 0.95 -3.70
CA HIS A 244 7.30 0.65 -3.15
C HIS A 244 7.23 -0.71 -2.48
N LEU A 245 8.05 -1.63 -2.97
CA LEU A 245 8.05 -3.03 -2.54
C LEU A 245 9.48 -3.43 -2.23
N VAL A 246 9.64 -4.27 -1.22
CA VAL A 246 10.92 -4.87 -0.79
C VAL A 246 10.72 -6.37 -0.70
N GLU A 247 11.68 -7.14 -1.18
CA GLU A 247 11.69 -8.59 -0.97
C GLU A 247 12.32 -8.93 0.36
N TYR A 248 11.86 -10.03 0.96
CA TYR A 248 12.51 -10.63 2.11
C TYR A 248 12.78 -12.11 1.89
N ALA A 249 13.83 -12.61 2.52
CA ALA A 249 14.19 -14.03 2.57
C ALA A 249 14.63 -14.46 3.98
N ASN A 250 14.94 -15.75 4.11
CA ASN A 250 15.41 -16.37 5.35
C ASN A 250 14.43 -16.27 6.54
N ALA A 251 13.13 -16.06 6.28
CA ALA A 251 12.12 -15.95 7.34
C ALA A 251 11.43 -17.29 7.67
N ASN A 252 12.12 -18.42 7.53
CA ASN A 252 11.52 -19.76 7.61
C ASN A 252 10.89 -20.05 8.98
N GLU A 253 11.46 -19.46 10.02
CA GLU A 253 11.08 -19.64 11.42
C GLU A 253 9.93 -18.73 11.85
N TYR A 254 9.57 -17.75 11.02
CA TYR A 254 8.64 -16.68 11.39
C TYR A 254 7.28 -16.82 10.70
N GLY A 255 6.22 -16.53 11.44
CA GLY A 255 4.87 -16.41 10.86
C GLY A 255 4.69 -15.09 10.10
N TYR A 256 3.80 -15.03 9.11
CA TYR A 256 3.56 -13.78 8.35
C TYR A 256 3.15 -12.58 9.21
N LYS A 257 2.37 -12.83 10.27
CA LYS A 257 1.98 -11.79 11.23
C LYS A 257 3.19 -11.28 12.01
N GLU A 258 4.04 -12.19 12.45
CA GLU A 258 5.26 -11.90 13.19
C GLU A 258 6.27 -11.14 12.34
N ILE A 259 6.53 -11.57 11.10
CA ILE A 259 7.38 -10.82 10.15
C ILE A 259 6.88 -9.38 10.01
N LYS A 260 5.56 -9.18 9.87
CA LYS A 260 4.98 -7.85 9.75
C LYS A 260 5.13 -7.02 11.03
N GLU A 261 5.05 -7.63 12.20
CA GLU A 261 5.27 -6.97 13.49
C GLU A 261 6.74 -6.56 13.65
N LEU A 262 7.69 -7.45 13.32
CA LEU A 262 9.12 -7.16 13.32
C LEU A 262 9.48 -5.99 12.40
N ILE A 263 8.91 -5.95 11.19
CA ILE A 263 9.15 -4.81 10.29
C ILE A 263 8.55 -3.54 10.89
N LYS A 264 7.40 -3.60 11.57
CA LYS A 264 6.76 -2.43 12.20
C LYS A 264 7.55 -1.83 13.35
N GLU A 265 8.33 -2.63 14.08
CA GLU A 265 9.21 -2.16 15.15
C GLU A 265 10.28 -1.21 14.60
N VAL A 266 10.79 -1.49 13.39
CA VAL A 266 11.78 -0.64 12.72
C VAL A 266 11.14 0.43 11.84
N TYR A 267 10.01 0.08 11.20
CA TYR A 267 9.33 0.93 10.25
C TYR A 267 7.79 0.76 10.27
N PRO A 268 7.04 1.70 10.87
CA PRO A 268 5.60 1.51 11.09
C PRO A 268 4.74 1.61 9.82
N HIS A 269 5.26 2.20 8.74
CA HIS A 269 4.48 2.46 7.51
C HIS A 269 4.57 1.32 6.49
N VAL A 270 4.20 0.12 6.92
CA VAL A 270 4.13 -1.08 6.07
C VAL A 270 2.70 -1.41 5.62
N GLY A 271 2.60 -1.82 4.37
CA GLY A 271 1.37 -2.23 3.71
C GLY A 271 1.15 -3.74 3.78
N ARG A 272 0.79 -4.31 2.63
CA ARG A 272 0.55 -5.74 2.52
C ARG A 272 1.86 -6.53 2.49
N LEU A 273 1.83 -7.72 3.09
CA LEU A 273 2.89 -8.71 3.00
C LEU A 273 2.33 -9.92 2.24
N GLU A 274 3.04 -10.36 1.21
CA GLU A 274 2.66 -11.49 0.35
C GLU A 274 3.82 -12.47 0.24
N PRO A 275 3.61 -13.78 0.48
CA PRO A 275 4.66 -14.77 0.22
C PRO A 275 4.97 -14.88 -1.27
N LEU A 276 6.18 -15.33 -1.61
CA LEU A 276 6.56 -15.70 -2.98
C LEU A 276 6.36 -17.20 -3.22
N GLU A 277 6.41 -17.61 -4.48
CA GLU A 277 6.01 -18.91 -5.06
C GLU A 277 5.93 -20.14 -4.12
N GLY A 278 4.81 -20.88 -4.25
CA GLY A 278 4.61 -22.21 -3.67
C GLY A 278 4.27 -22.26 -2.19
N GLY A 279 4.12 -21.11 -1.52
CA GLY A 279 3.88 -21.07 -0.07
C GLY A 279 5.08 -21.55 0.75
N LYS A 280 6.28 -21.62 0.13
CA LYS A 280 7.51 -21.92 0.85
C LYS A 280 7.69 -20.84 1.92
N LYS A 281 7.66 -21.27 3.18
CA LYS A 281 7.90 -20.38 4.33
C LYS A 281 9.23 -19.66 4.11
N GLY A 282 9.29 -18.40 4.53
CA GLY A 282 10.54 -17.67 4.59
C GLY A 282 10.94 -16.80 3.40
N ARG A 283 10.14 -16.69 2.33
CA ARG A 283 10.35 -15.67 1.28
C ARG A 283 9.06 -14.93 0.94
N GLY A 284 9.17 -13.65 0.64
CA GLY A 284 8.02 -12.84 0.26
C GLY A 284 8.34 -11.42 -0.16
N VAL A 285 7.30 -10.63 -0.32
CA VAL A 285 7.34 -9.22 -0.66
C VAL A 285 6.53 -8.45 0.36
N VAL A 286 7.07 -7.34 0.83
CA VAL A 286 6.37 -6.38 1.67
C VAL A 286 6.21 -5.05 0.93
N GLU A 287 5.01 -4.49 0.99
CA GLU A 287 4.74 -3.13 0.56
C GLU A 287 5.15 -2.15 1.66
N ILE A 288 5.85 -1.08 1.28
CA ILE A 288 6.23 0.01 2.17
C ILE A 288 5.62 1.31 1.64
N TYR A 289 5.34 2.24 2.54
CA TYR A 289 4.85 3.58 2.21
C TYR A 289 5.86 4.62 2.64
N LYS A 290 5.72 5.86 2.16
CA LYS A 290 6.51 7.06 2.52
C LYS A 290 8.02 7.04 2.27
N LEU A 291 8.65 5.87 2.12
CA LEU A 291 10.06 5.71 1.76
C LEU A 291 10.20 4.99 0.42
N THR A 292 11.32 5.25 -0.25
CA THR A 292 11.80 4.41 -1.35
C THR A 292 12.32 3.06 -0.82
N PRO A 293 12.51 2.03 -1.66
CA PRO A 293 13.03 0.75 -1.19
C PRO A 293 14.48 0.91 -0.74
N GLU A 294 15.25 1.80 -1.39
CA GLU A 294 16.63 2.09 -1.01
C GLU A 294 16.72 2.76 0.37
N GLU A 295 15.87 3.75 0.64
CA GLU A 295 15.80 4.43 1.94
C GLU A 295 15.38 3.47 3.07
N PHE A 296 14.46 2.55 2.77
CA PHE A 296 14.07 1.52 3.72
C PHE A 296 15.24 0.57 4.01
N LEU A 297 15.92 0.06 2.99
CA LEU A 297 17.06 -0.85 3.16
C LEU A 297 18.21 -0.18 3.90
N ALA A 298 18.47 1.10 3.65
CA ALA A 298 19.52 1.87 4.35
C ALA A 298 19.24 2.07 5.85
N LYS A 299 17.98 1.93 6.30
CA LYS A 299 17.62 1.98 7.72
C LYS A 299 17.88 0.67 8.46
N LEU A 300 18.09 -0.43 7.75
CA LEU A 300 18.29 -1.75 8.34
C LEU A 300 19.79 -2.03 8.47
N PRO A 301 20.28 -2.43 9.66
CA PRO A 301 21.65 -2.88 9.80
C PRO A 301 21.87 -4.13 8.94
N ASP A 302 22.88 -4.10 8.07
CA ASP A 302 23.19 -5.17 7.11
C ASP A 302 22.00 -5.63 6.23
N GLN A 303 21.00 -4.76 6.07
CA GLN A 303 19.72 -5.09 5.42
C GLN A 303 18.95 -6.24 6.10
N LYS A 304 19.11 -6.38 7.43
CA LYS A 304 18.50 -7.45 8.22
C LYS A 304 17.59 -6.94 9.32
N ILE A 305 16.60 -7.78 9.66
CA ILE A 305 15.87 -7.72 10.92
C ILE A 305 15.90 -9.12 11.52
N LYS A 306 16.66 -9.29 12.62
CA LYS A 306 17.05 -10.62 13.10
C LYS A 306 17.74 -11.41 11.98
N GLU A 307 17.27 -12.62 11.69
CA GLU A 307 17.77 -13.47 10.61
C GLU A 307 17.13 -13.18 9.24
N ILE A 308 16.11 -12.31 9.20
CA ILE A 308 15.37 -12.01 7.97
C ILE A 308 16.17 -11.00 7.15
N GLU A 309 16.49 -11.39 5.92
CA GLU A 309 17.23 -10.54 4.98
C GLU A 309 16.26 -9.80 4.07
N PHE A 310 16.51 -8.52 3.83
CA PHE A 310 15.71 -7.66 2.97
C PHE A 310 16.55 -7.17 1.79
N PHE A 311 15.94 -7.07 0.61
CA PHE A 311 16.63 -6.63 -0.59
C PHE A 311 15.66 -6.10 -1.63
N LEU A 312 16.17 -5.52 -2.71
CA LEU A 312 15.34 -4.90 -3.73
C LEU A 312 14.43 -5.93 -4.41
N VAL A 313 13.23 -5.47 -4.78
CA VAL A 313 12.24 -6.33 -5.42
C VAL A 313 12.62 -6.64 -6.88
N SER A 314 12.59 -7.90 -7.24
CA SER A 314 12.70 -8.39 -8.61
C SER A 314 11.39 -8.19 -9.38
N SER A 315 11.49 -8.14 -10.70
CA SER A 315 10.34 -8.07 -11.62
C SER A 315 9.36 -9.23 -11.41
N ASP A 316 9.88 -10.44 -11.14
CA ASP A 316 9.07 -11.64 -10.93
C ASP A 316 8.26 -11.53 -9.63
N ALA A 317 8.92 -11.13 -8.54
CA ALA A 317 8.26 -10.91 -7.25
C ALA A 317 7.22 -9.78 -7.29
N ARG A 318 7.56 -8.68 -7.97
CA ARG A 318 6.63 -7.56 -8.20
C ARG A 318 5.43 -8.00 -9.05
N SER A 319 5.64 -8.82 -10.08
CA SER A 319 4.57 -9.38 -10.91
C SER A 319 3.64 -10.27 -10.08
N HIS A 320 4.21 -11.13 -9.24
CA HIS A 320 3.49 -11.99 -8.31
C HIS A 320 2.61 -11.18 -7.35
N PHE A 321 3.18 -10.20 -6.65
CA PHE A 321 2.44 -9.31 -5.74
C PHE A 321 1.27 -8.61 -6.45
N ASN A 322 1.52 -8.07 -7.65
CA ASN A 322 0.49 -7.38 -8.43
C ASN A 322 -0.63 -8.32 -8.90
N LYS A 323 -0.31 -9.58 -9.23
CA LYS A 323 -1.30 -10.60 -9.60
C LYS A 323 -2.23 -10.91 -8.43
N ILE A 324 -1.67 -11.24 -7.27
CA ILE A 324 -2.46 -11.54 -6.06
C ILE A 324 -3.38 -10.38 -5.70
N GLN A 325 -2.87 -9.15 -5.76
CA GLN A 325 -3.69 -8.00 -5.41
C GLN A 325 -4.86 -7.78 -6.38
N LYS A 326 -4.63 -7.98 -7.70
CA LYS A 326 -5.71 -7.92 -8.70
C LYS A 326 -6.76 -9.01 -8.47
N ASP A 327 -6.33 -10.21 -8.16
CA ASP A 327 -7.24 -11.33 -7.88
C ASP A 327 -8.08 -11.03 -6.65
N ALA A 328 -7.47 -10.58 -5.55
CA ALA A 328 -8.18 -10.15 -4.34
C ALA A 328 -9.24 -9.05 -4.61
N GLN A 329 -8.94 -8.08 -5.48
CA GLN A 329 -9.89 -7.03 -5.88
C GLN A 329 -11.06 -7.56 -6.72
N ARG A 330 -10.83 -8.54 -7.59
CA ARG A 330 -11.90 -9.18 -8.39
C ARG A 330 -12.89 -9.91 -7.49
N PHE A 331 -12.42 -10.65 -6.50
CA PHE A 331 -13.29 -11.37 -5.55
C PHE A 331 -14.10 -10.44 -4.65
N GLN A 332 -13.58 -9.27 -4.29
CA GLN A 332 -14.34 -8.26 -3.52
C GLN A 332 -15.47 -7.61 -4.32
N ARG A 333 -15.34 -7.47 -5.65
CA ARG A 333 -16.41 -6.91 -6.51
C ARG A 333 -17.53 -7.92 -6.81
N GLY A 334 -17.27 -9.23 -6.72
CA GLY A 334 -18.28 -10.28 -6.91
C GLY A 334 -19.19 -10.54 -5.70
N GLY A 335 -18.85 -10.03 -4.52
CA GLY A 335 -19.53 -10.38 -3.25
C GLY A 335 -20.67 -9.46 -2.81
N ARG A 336 -21.08 -8.47 -3.62
CA ARG A 336 -22.05 -7.42 -3.20
C ARG A 336 -23.36 -7.38 -3.99
N GLY A 337 -23.74 -8.48 -4.66
CA GLY A 337 -25.01 -8.59 -5.39
C GLY A 337 -25.62 -9.98 -5.29
N GLY A 338 -26.01 -10.41 -4.09
CA GLY A 338 -26.50 -11.77 -3.89
C GLY A 338 -27.21 -12.00 -2.57
N ARG A 339 -28.11 -11.10 -2.15
CA ARG A 339 -29.09 -11.38 -1.10
C ARG A 339 -30.36 -10.58 -1.33
N GLY A 340 -31.40 -11.26 -1.82
CA GLY A 340 -32.78 -10.75 -1.84
C GLY A 340 -33.54 -11.18 -3.09
N GLY A 341 -34.28 -12.29 -3.02
CA GLY A 341 -35.20 -12.69 -4.09
C GLY A 341 -35.54 -14.18 -4.09
N ARG A 342 -36.16 -14.69 -3.03
CA ARG A 342 -36.88 -15.97 -3.06
C ARG A 342 -38.15 -15.80 -3.91
N GLY A 343 -38.41 -16.76 -4.80
CA GLY A 343 -39.76 -17.11 -5.25
C GLY A 343 -39.94 -17.11 -6.78
N GLY A 344 -40.32 -18.26 -7.35
CA GLY A 344 -40.87 -18.30 -8.71
C GLY A 344 -40.50 -19.53 -9.53
N SER A 345 -41.22 -20.61 -9.29
CA SER A 345 -41.26 -21.88 -10.04
C SER A 345 -41.50 -21.74 -11.55
N ARG A 346 -40.94 -22.72 -12.30
CA ARG A 346 -41.43 -23.32 -13.57
C ARG A 346 -41.41 -22.51 -14.88
N GLY A 347 -40.89 -23.15 -15.92
CA GLY A 347 -41.36 -22.96 -17.30
C GLY A 347 -40.23 -22.99 -18.33
N GLY A 348 -40.23 -24.02 -19.18
CA GLY A 348 -39.20 -24.23 -20.21
C GLY A 348 -39.30 -23.31 -21.42
N GLY A 349 -38.32 -23.44 -22.31
CA GLY A 349 -38.34 -22.81 -23.62
C GLY A 349 -36.96 -22.68 -24.24
N LYS A 350 -36.54 -23.68 -25.03
CA LYS A 350 -35.58 -23.48 -26.11
C LYS A 350 -36.10 -22.35 -27.01
N ARG A 351 -35.24 -21.38 -27.37
CA ARG A 351 -35.29 -20.72 -28.68
C ARG A 351 -33.96 -20.04 -29.01
N ASP A 352 -33.48 -20.39 -30.19
CA ASP A 352 -32.35 -19.83 -30.92
C ASP A 352 -32.52 -18.34 -31.26
N SER A 353 -31.35 -17.70 -31.37
CA SER A 353 -31.00 -16.57 -32.24
C SER A 353 -31.93 -15.34 -32.29
N LYS A 354 -31.37 -14.18 -31.93
CA LYS A 354 -31.15 -13.13 -32.92
C LYS A 354 -30.23 -12.05 -32.38
N ASP A 355 -29.13 -11.89 -33.09
CA ASP A 355 -28.33 -10.68 -33.17
C ASP A 355 -29.20 -9.43 -33.11
N ARG A 356 -28.91 -8.59 -32.12
CA ARG A 356 -29.05 -7.14 -32.26
C ARG A 356 -27.71 -6.53 -31.92
N LYS A 357 -26.84 -6.50 -32.94
CA LYS A 357 -25.79 -5.49 -33.08
C LYS A 357 -26.44 -4.12 -32.82
N ARG A 358 -26.07 -3.47 -31.72
CA ARG A 358 -26.09 -2.02 -31.67
C ARG A 358 -24.76 -1.59 -32.27
N GLU A 359 -24.83 -1.08 -33.49
CA GLU A 359 -23.76 -0.27 -34.09
C GLU A 359 -23.44 0.85 -33.11
N ASN A 360 -22.20 0.85 -32.63
CA ASN A 360 -21.61 2.00 -31.97
C ASN A 360 -20.59 2.53 -32.97
N ASP A 361 -21.07 3.40 -33.87
CA ASP A 361 -20.22 4.17 -34.76
C ASP A 361 -19.44 5.19 -33.92
N ASN A 362 -18.29 4.74 -33.41
CA ASN A 362 -17.27 5.63 -32.88
C ASN A 362 -15.90 5.11 -33.31
N PRO A 363 -15.22 5.74 -34.28
CA PRO A 363 -14.02 5.19 -34.91
C PRO A 363 -12.73 5.33 -34.07
N ASN A 364 -12.82 5.44 -32.74
CA ASN A 364 -11.66 5.68 -31.87
C ASN A 364 -11.66 4.90 -30.55
N GLU A 365 -12.16 3.66 -30.57
CA GLU A 365 -12.12 2.81 -29.38
C GLU A 365 -11.55 1.43 -29.71
N VAL A 366 -10.23 1.29 -29.59
CA VAL A 366 -9.59 -0.02 -29.42
C VAL A 366 -9.33 -0.21 -27.92
N GLU A 367 -10.19 -1.02 -27.30
CA GLU A 367 -9.95 -1.60 -25.99
C GLU A 367 -8.60 -2.31 -25.94
N VAL A 368 -7.66 -1.76 -25.18
CA VAL A 368 -6.61 -2.56 -24.54
C VAL A 368 -6.43 -2.06 -23.12
N SER A 369 -7.31 -2.50 -22.22
CA SER A 369 -7.20 -2.24 -20.78
C SER A 369 -6.10 -3.09 -20.13
N ASN A 370 -4.86 -2.89 -20.58
CA ASN A 370 -3.68 -3.44 -19.94
C ASN A 370 -2.87 -2.31 -19.30
N LYS A 371 -3.46 -1.69 -18.26
CA LYS A 371 -2.74 -0.78 -17.35
C LYS A 371 -1.73 -1.59 -16.53
N ARG A 372 -0.64 -2.01 -17.17
CA ARG A 372 0.64 -2.17 -16.48
C ARG A 372 1.05 -0.77 -16.05
N ALA A 373 1.51 -0.60 -14.81
CA ALA A 373 2.17 0.64 -14.39
C ALA A 373 3.46 0.79 -15.20
N ARG A 374 3.33 1.32 -16.41
CA ARG A 374 4.45 1.83 -17.20
C ARG A 374 4.53 3.30 -16.82
N THR A 375 5.56 3.67 -16.08
CA THR A 375 5.95 5.09 -16.00
C THR A 375 6.37 5.47 -17.40
N ILE A 376 5.51 6.21 -18.09
CA ILE A 376 5.81 6.82 -19.38
C ILE A 376 6.29 8.23 -19.03
N ILE A 377 7.57 8.48 -19.30
CA ILE A 377 8.15 9.82 -19.28
C ILE A 377 7.88 10.37 -20.68
N GLU A 378 6.99 11.35 -20.79
CA GLU A 378 6.78 12.10 -22.02
C GLU A 378 7.34 13.52 -21.84
N VAL A 379 8.03 13.98 -22.87
CA VAL A 379 8.64 15.32 -22.91
C VAL A 379 7.59 16.27 -23.46
N LYS A 380 7.30 17.36 -22.74
CA LYS A 380 6.55 18.48 -23.31
C LYS A 380 7.46 19.19 -24.31
N THR A 381 7.18 19.04 -25.60
CA THR A 381 7.74 19.93 -26.61
C THR A 381 7.10 21.29 -26.43
N ALA A 382 7.87 22.30 -26.04
CA ALA A 382 7.43 23.68 -26.17
C ALA A 382 7.20 23.96 -27.65
N SER A 383 6.00 24.41 -28.01
CA SER A 383 5.72 24.88 -29.37
C SER A 383 6.69 26.02 -29.71
N PRO A 384 7.35 26.01 -30.88
CA PRO A 384 8.09 27.18 -31.32
C PRO A 384 7.08 28.32 -31.52
N GLN A 385 7.41 29.49 -30.93
CA GLN A 385 6.67 30.74 -31.11
C GLN A 385 6.76 31.25 -32.53
#